data_AF-A0A2M9Q7R2-F1
#
_entry.id   AF-A0A2M9Q7R2-F1
#
_cell.length_a   1.000
_cell.length_b   1.000
_cell.length_c   1.000
_cell.angle_alpha   90.00
_cell.angle_beta   90.00
_cell.angle_gamma   90.00
#
_symmetry.space_group_name_H-M   'P 1'
#
loop_
_entity.id
_entity.type
_entity.pdbx_description
1 polymer ?
#
loop_
_entity_poly.entity_id
_entity_poly.type
_entity_poly.pdbx_seq_one_letter_code
_entity_poly.pdbx_strand_id
1 'polypeptide(L)'
;RYRKTTRRSKYMMNQPETLDVPILDLVPNNDISTEEKIEKDIVTKLVQDKMGQLDTIYRKTLWYFYIDQFSLAEISSIMKVSIGTVKSRLFRAKARLKEMLMADASIVESVLPA
;
A
#
# COMPACT_ATOMS: atom_id res chain seq x y z
N ARG A 1 -22.29 -32.91 28.43
CA ARG A 1 -23.16 -31.82 27.91
C ARG A 1 -22.70 -30.50 28.53
N TYR A 2 -21.79 -29.79 27.88
CA TYR A 2 -21.24 -28.54 28.41
C TYR A 2 -21.98 -27.36 27.77
N ARG A 3 -22.94 -26.79 28.50
CA ARG A 3 -23.62 -25.56 28.07
C ARG A 3 -22.88 -24.40 28.75
N LYS A 4 -22.03 -23.71 27.99
CA LYS A 4 -21.41 -22.46 28.46
C LYS A 4 -22.53 -21.46 28.69
N THR A 5 -22.83 -21.16 29.95
CA THR A 5 -23.73 -20.07 30.32
C THR A 5 -23.00 -18.76 30.04
N THR A 6 -23.21 -18.20 28.84
CA THR A 6 -22.64 -16.90 28.50
C THR A 6 -23.33 -15.84 29.36
N ARG A 7 -22.58 -15.18 30.26
CA ARG A 7 -23.06 -14.00 30.98
C ARG A 7 -23.46 -12.94 29.96
N ARG A 8 -24.76 -12.67 29.82
CA ARG A 8 -25.23 -11.50 29.07
C ARG A 8 -24.75 -10.26 29.82
N SER A 9 -23.84 -9.51 29.21
CA SER A 9 -23.39 -8.23 29.76
C SER A 9 -24.58 -7.26 29.75
N LYS A 10 -24.67 -6.39 30.76
CA LYS A 10 -25.71 -5.33 30.86
C LYS A 10 -25.68 -4.36 29.66
N TYR A 11 -24.61 -4.39 28.86
CA TYR A 11 -24.39 -3.52 27.70
C TYR A 11 -24.68 -4.21 26.36
N MET A 12 -25.20 -5.45 26.36
CA MET A 12 -25.67 -6.05 25.12
C MET A 12 -26.97 -5.37 24.69
N MET A 13 -26.93 -4.69 23.54
CA MET A 13 -28.12 -4.18 22.86
C MET A 13 -29.15 -5.31 22.73
N ASN A 14 -30.40 -5.04 23.11
CA ASN A 14 -31.50 -5.97 22.86
C ASN A 14 -31.74 -6.01 21.35
N GLN A 15 -31.33 -7.11 20.72
CA GLN A 15 -31.62 -7.35 19.32
C GLN A 15 -33.13 -7.61 19.18
N PRO A 16 -33.86 -6.87 18.33
CA PRO A 16 -35.28 -7.12 18.12
C PRO A 16 -35.44 -8.50 17.49
N GLU A 17 -36.42 -9.28 17.97
CA GLU A 17 -36.62 -10.67 17.54
C GLU A 17 -36.96 -10.83 16.05
N THR A 18 -37.28 -9.74 15.37
CA THR A 18 -37.59 -9.67 13.95
C THR A 18 -36.35 -9.56 13.04
N LEU A 19 -35.15 -9.40 13.61
CA LEU A 19 -33.90 -9.31 12.83
C LEU A 19 -33.12 -10.61 12.96
N ASP A 20 -33.06 -11.36 11.86
CA ASP A 20 -32.26 -12.59 11.75
C ASP A 20 -30.75 -12.32 11.73
N VAL A 21 -30.33 -11.06 11.56
CA VAL A 21 -28.93 -10.61 11.52
C VAL A 21 -28.60 -9.63 12.65
N PRO A 22 -27.40 -9.70 13.26
CA PRO A 22 -26.94 -8.73 14.24
C PRO A 22 -27.06 -7.28 13.77
N ILE A 23 -27.55 -6.38 14.64
CA ILE A 23 -27.65 -4.93 14.33
C ILE A 23 -26.29 -4.36 13.87
N LEU A 24 -25.19 -4.89 14.41
CA LEU A 24 -23.84 -4.45 14.07
C LEU A 24 -23.47 -4.72 12.60
N ASP A 25 -24.00 -5.78 11.99
CA ASP A 25 -23.73 -6.14 10.60
C ASP A 25 -24.49 -5.26 9.60
N LEU A 26 -25.48 -4.49 10.08
CA LEU A 26 -26.22 -3.51 9.28
C LEU A 26 -25.55 -2.13 9.27
N VAL A 27 -24.51 -1.93 10.08
CA VAL A 27 -23.74 -0.67 10.09
C VAL A 27 -22.76 -0.72 8.90
N PRO A 28 -22.84 0.23 7.96
CA PRO A 28 -21.86 0.31 6.89
C PRO A 28 -20.47 0.55 7.48
N ASN A 29 -19.54 -0.38 7.24
CA ASN A 29 -18.14 -0.17 7.57
C ASN A 29 -17.44 0.46 6.37
N ASN A 30 -17.19 1.77 6.44
CA ASN A 30 -16.43 2.49 5.41
C ASN A 30 -14.91 2.40 5.62
N ASP A 31 -14.45 1.72 6.67
CA ASP A 31 -13.03 1.51 6.88
C ASP A 31 -12.49 0.45 5.92
N ILE A 32 -11.22 0.65 5.53
CA ILE A 32 -10.45 -0.33 4.76
C ILE A 32 -10.45 -1.65 5.52
N SER A 33 -10.87 -2.73 4.85
CA SER A 33 -10.92 -4.07 5.45
C SER A 33 -9.53 -4.54 5.87
N THR A 34 -9.49 -5.52 6.76
CA THR A 34 -8.23 -6.15 7.18
C THR A 34 -7.50 -6.78 6.00
N GLU A 35 -8.25 -7.41 5.10
CA GLU A 35 -7.77 -8.04 3.88
C GLU A 35 -7.13 -6.98 2.96
N GLU A 36 -7.82 -5.87 2.71
CA GLU A 36 -7.32 -4.80 1.83
C GLU A 36 -6.07 -4.12 2.41
N LYS A 37 -5.97 -4.00 3.75
CA LYS A 37 -4.73 -3.53 4.40
C LYS A 37 -3.56 -4.48 4.16
N ILE A 38 -3.78 -5.79 4.34
CA ILE A 38 -2.76 -6.81 4.14
C ILE A 38 -2.27 -6.81 2.69
N GLU A 39 -3.19 -6.72 1.73
CA GLU A 39 -2.85 -6.64 0.30
C GLU A 39 -1.97 -5.42 0.00
N LYS A 40 -2.34 -4.24 0.52
CA LYS A 40 -1.54 -3.01 0.37
C LYS A 40 -0.15 -3.14 0.97
N ASP A 41 -0.01 -3.75 2.14
CA ASP A 41 1.28 -3.96 2.80
C ASP A 41 2.17 -4.91 1.99
N ILE A 42 1.61 -6.00 1.46
CA ILE A 42 2.32 -6.95 0.60
C ILE A 42 2.85 -6.23 -0.66
N VAL A 43 1.98 -5.48 -1.35
CA VAL A 43 2.35 -4.72 -2.55
C VAL A 43 3.44 -3.70 -2.22
N THR A 44 3.30 -2.97 -1.11
CA THR A 44 4.28 -1.96 -0.69
C THR A 44 5.65 -2.57 -0.44
N LYS A 45 5.71 -3.68 0.31
CA LYS A 45 6.96 -4.38 0.61
C LYS A 45 7.66 -4.86 -0.65
N LEU A 46 6.89 -5.42 -1.58
CA LEU A 46 7.43 -5.92 -2.84
C LEU A 46 7.98 -4.80 -3.74
N VAL A 47 7.28 -3.67 -3.83
CA VAL A 47 7.80 -2.48 -4.54
C VAL A 47 9.09 -1.99 -3.91
N GLN A 48 9.17 -1.95 -2.57
CA GLN A 48 10.40 -1.59 -1.85
C GLN A 48 11.54 -2.56 -2.14
N ASP A 49 11.27 -3.86 -2.18
CA ASP A 49 12.27 -4.89 -2.51
C ASP A 49 12.81 -4.71 -3.93
N LYS A 50 11.94 -4.42 -4.92
CA LYS A 50 12.35 -4.13 -6.30
C LYS A 50 13.10 -2.81 -6.43
N MET A 51 12.69 -1.77 -5.71
CA MET A 51 13.47 -0.53 -5.60
C MET A 51 14.85 -0.80 -4.99
N GLY A 52 14.95 -1.76 -4.07
CA GLY A 52 16.18 -2.29 -3.49
C GLY A 52 17.14 -2.96 -4.48
N GLN A 53 16.68 -3.31 -5.68
CA GLN A 53 17.49 -3.91 -6.76
C GLN A 53 17.96 -2.88 -7.78
N LEU A 54 17.35 -1.68 -7.81
CA LEU A 54 17.83 -0.58 -8.64
C LEU A 54 19.20 -0.11 -8.19
N ASP A 55 19.99 0.39 -9.15
CA ASP A 55 21.22 1.12 -8.86
C ASP A 55 20.94 2.24 -7.85
N THR A 56 21.87 2.41 -6.91
CA THR A 56 21.78 3.33 -5.78
C THR A 56 21.41 4.74 -6.22
N ILE A 57 21.94 5.19 -7.37
CA ILE A 57 21.61 6.51 -7.92
C ILE A 57 20.13 6.62 -8.27
N TYR A 58 19.57 5.62 -8.95
CA TYR A 58 18.15 5.59 -9.33
C TYR A 58 17.25 5.47 -8.11
N ARG A 59 17.58 4.57 -7.19
CA ARG A 59 16.83 4.38 -5.94
C ARG A 59 16.75 5.67 -5.13
N LYS A 60 17.89 6.33 -4.89
CA LYS A 60 17.92 7.62 -4.16
C LYS A 60 17.12 8.70 -4.87
N THR A 61 17.23 8.78 -6.20
CA THR A 61 16.48 9.78 -6.97
C THR A 61 14.96 9.55 -6.84
N LEU A 62 14.50 8.29 -6.90
CA LEU A 62 13.09 7.96 -6.68
C LEU A 62 12.66 8.25 -5.25
N TRP A 63 13.46 7.86 -4.26
CA TRP A 63 13.17 8.08 -2.84
C TRP A 63 12.97 9.56 -2.53
N TYR A 64 13.93 10.39 -2.94
CA TYR A 64 13.85 11.83 -2.72
C TYR A 64 12.62 12.46 -3.38
N PHE A 65 12.22 11.97 -4.55
CA PHE A 65 11.09 12.54 -5.28
C PHE A 65 9.73 12.07 -4.76
N TYR A 66 9.58 10.78 -4.42
CA TYR A 66 8.28 10.18 -4.11
C TYR A 66 8.00 9.99 -2.62
N ILE A 67 9.05 9.82 -1.82
CA ILE A 67 8.94 9.57 -0.38
C ILE A 67 9.19 10.87 0.37
N ASP A 68 10.33 11.51 0.12
CA ASP A 68 10.67 12.78 0.78
C ASP A 68 10.00 13.99 0.11
N GLN A 69 9.35 13.79 -1.04
CA GLN A 69 8.57 14.81 -1.77
C GLN A 69 9.37 16.07 -2.13
N PHE A 70 10.68 15.93 -2.36
CA PHE A 70 11.53 17.04 -2.78
C PHE A 70 11.27 17.46 -4.23
N SER A 71 11.39 18.76 -4.48
CA SER A 71 11.38 19.33 -5.82
C SER A 71 12.60 18.92 -6.63
N LEU A 72 12.51 19.01 -7.96
CA LEU A 72 13.64 18.70 -8.84
C LEU A 72 14.87 19.58 -8.57
N ALA A 73 14.67 20.83 -8.12
CA ALA A 73 15.74 21.77 -7.79
C ALA A 73 16.46 21.38 -6.48
N GLU A 74 15.72 20.92 -5.47
CA GLU A 74 16.29 20.41 -4.22
C GLU A 74 17.09 19.14 -4.48
N ILE A 75 16.55 18.20 -5.24
CA ILE A 75 17.25 16.96 -5.61
C ILE A 75 18.51 17.27 -6.41
N SER A 76 18.44 18.23 -7.34
CA SER A 76 19.59 18.71 -8.12
C SER A 76 20.70 19.23 -7.20
N SER A 77 20.33 20.01 -6.19
CA SER A 77 21.25 20.57 -5.18
C SER A 77 21.85 19.48 -4.29
N ILE A 78 21.02 18.58 -3.74
CA ILE A 78 21.44 17.48 -2.85
C ILE A 78 22.39 16.52 -3.57
N MET A 79 22.06 16.14 -4.80
CA MET A 79 22.83 15.17 -5.58
C MET A 79 23.99 15.80 -6.37
N LYS A 80 24.13 17.14 -6.34
CA LYS A 80 25.15 17.91 -7.09
C LYS A 80 25.17 17.59 -8.58
N VAL A 81 23.98 17.55 -9.21
CA VAL A 81 23.80 17.32 -10.66
C VAL A 81 22.80 18.30 -11.25
N SER A 82 22.72 18.39 -12.58
CA SER A 82 21.73 19.26 -13.23
C SER A 82 20.29 18.75 -13.04
N ILE A 83 19.31 19.66 -13.09
CA ILE A 83 17.87 19.31 -13.09
C ILE A 83 17.55 18.35 -14.25
N GLY A 84 18.17 18.52 -15.42
CA GLY A 84 18.00 17.60 -16.56
C GLY A 84 18.49 16.18 -16.26
N THR A 85 19.57 16.05 -15.49
CA THR A 85 20.06 14.77 -14.99
C THR A 85 19.07 14.15 -14.01
N VAL A 86 18.46 14.92 -13.12
CA VAL A 86 17.42 14.42 -12.20
C VAL A 86 16.22 13.89 -12.98
N LYS A 87 15.71 14.66 -13.95
CA LYS A 87 14.58 14.25 -14.80
C LYS A 87 14.88 12.96 -15.56
N SER A 88 16.04 12.87 -16.22
CA SER A 88 16.43 11.67 -16.97
C SER A 88 16.67 10.46 -16.06
N ARG A 89 17.22 10.66 -14.86
CA ARG A 89 17.33 9.59 -13.84
C ARG A 89 15.96 9.09 -13.40
N LEU A 90 15.01 9.98 -13.09
CA LEU A 90 13.65 9.60 -12.73
C LEU A 90 12.98 8.81 -13.85
N PHE A 91 13.09 9.27 -15.09
CA PHE A 91 12.51 8.58 -16.24
C PHE A 91 13.06 7.15 -16.39
N ARG A 92 14.40 7.00 -16.40
CA ARG A 92 15.06 5.70 -16.52
C ARG A 92 14.78 4.79 -15.32
N ALA A 93 14.77 5.35 -14.11
CA ALA A 93 14.47 4.61 -12.89
C ALA A 93 13.05 4.03 -12.91
N LYS A 94 12.05 4.83 -13.32
CA LYS A 94 10.66 4.36 -13.47
C LYS A 94 10.53 3.28 -14.52
N ALA A 95 11.17 3.44 -15.68
CA ALA A 95 11.15 2.43 -16.75
C ALA A 95 11.73 1.10 -16.26
N ARG A 96 12.91 1.13 -15.63
CA ARG A 96 13.56 -0.05 -15.03
C ARG A 96 12.70 -0.70 -13.95
N LEU A 97 12.13 0.11 -13.05
CA LEU A 97 11.26 -0.40 -11.98
C LEU A 97 10.02 -1.07 -12.56
N LYS A 98 9.40 -0.46 -13.58
CA LYS A 98 8.25 -1.03 -14.29
C LYS A 98 8.61 -2.38 -14.92
N GLU A 99 9.74 -2.48 -15.62
CA GLU A 99 10.21 -3.75 -16.20
C GLU A 99 10.37 -4.84 -15.13
N MET A 100 11.00 -4.49 -14.00
CA MET A 100 11.19 -5.43 -12.88
C MET A 100 9.89 -5.88 -12.22
N LEU A 101 8.88 -4.99 -12.16
CA LEU A 101 7.57 -5.30 -11.59
C LEU A 101 6.72 -6.12 -12.56
N MET A 102 6.78 -5.83 -13.87
CA MET A 102 6.03 -6.57 -14.89
C MET A 102 6.56 -7.99 -15.11
N ALA A 103 7.83 -8.25 -14.80
CA ALA A 103 8.40 -9.60 -14.83
C ALA A 103 7.77 -10.52 -13.77
N ASP A 104 7.22 -9.96 -12.70
CA ASP A 104 6.56 -10.72 -11.64
C ASP A 104 5.05 -10.74 -11.90
N ALA A 105 4.54 -11.85 -12.43
CA ALA A 105 3.14 -12.01 -12.81
C ALA A 105 2.15 -11.76 -11.66
N SER A 106 2.53 -12.06 -10.41
CA SER A 106 1.68 -11.85 -9.23
C SER A 106 1.41 -10.37 -8.93
N ILE A 107 2.29 -9.46 -9.37
CA ILE A 107 2.15 -8.02 -9.12
C ILE A 107 1.11 -7.43 -10.06
N VAL A 108 1.19 -7.80 -11.32
CA VAL A 108 0.32 -7.29 -12.38
C VAL A 108 -1.14 -7.53 -12.02
N GLU A 109 -1.46 -8.72 -11.51
CA GLU A 109 -2.82 -9.08 -11.11
C GLU A 109 -3.32 -8.31 -9.88
N SER A 110 -2.43 -7.99 -8.93
CA SER A 110 -2.79 -7.22 -7.73
C SER A 110 -2.89 -5.70 -7.94
N VAL A 111 -2.19 -5.13 -8.93
CA VAL A 111 -2.08 -3.68 -9.13
C VAL A 111 -2.88 -3.17 -10.32
N LEU A 112 -3.10 -4.01 -11.34
CA LEU A 112 -3.90 -3.69 -12.53
C LEU A 112 -5.16 -4.57 -12.54
N PRO A 113 -6.26 -4.16 -11.87
CA PRO A 113 -7.55 -4.80 -12.09
C PRO A 113 -7.95 -4.60 -13.57
N ALA A 114 -8.40 -5.69 -14.19
CA ALA A 114 -8.82 -5.76 -15.60
C ALA A 114 -9.99 -4.82 -15.93
#